data_AF-N1ZVY1-F1
#
_entry.id   AF-N1ZVY1-F1
#
_cell.length_a   1.000
_cell.length_b   1.000
_cell.length_c   1.000
_cell.angle_alpha   90.00
_cell.angle_beta   90.00
_cell.angle_gamma   90.00
#
_symmetry.space_group_name_H-M   'P 1'
#
loop_
_entity.id
_entity.type
_entity.pdbx_description
1 polymer ?
#
loop_
_entity_poly.entity_id
_entity_poly.type
_entity_poly.pdbx_seq_one_letter_code
_entity_poly.pdbx_strand_id
1 'polypeptide(L)'
;DVQTHKFTNGESSYTFGTINVPVIDGYVAEVKTAGGKTVTPENPDANVTVVYHKIGKIVPVDPSGNPIPGADQPQYKNDPTDPTKVTPNEPVPNVPGYTPSQNTITPVDPAKDTPVVYNQNVTPTPTPEPTPVTVTGKQTITFVDGDNG
;
A
#
# COMPACT_ATOMS: atom_id res chain seq x y z
N ASP A 1 -7.47 -16.04 -28.26
CA ASP A 1 -7.05 -17.19 -29.08
C ASP A 1 -8.22 -18.17 -29.17
N VAL A 2 -8.47 -18.75 -30.34
CA VAL A 2 -9.56 -19.72 -30.55
C VAL A 2 -8.94 -21.00 -31.07
N GLN A 3 -9.01 -22.07 -30.28
CA GLN A 3 -8.55 -23.40 -30.67
C GLN A 3 -9.73 -24.20 -31.24
N THR A 4 -9.49 -24.97 -32.30
CA THR A 4 -10.50 -25.82 -32.94
C THR A 4 -9.96 -27.22 -33.15
N HIS A 5 -10.81 -28.23 -32.93
CA HIS A 5 -10.50 -29.63 -33.24
C HIS A 5 -11.66 -30.27 -33.99
N LYS A 6 -11.34 -31.20 -34.90
CA LYS A 6 -12.34 -32.00 -35.63
C LYS A 6 -12.15 -33.46 -35.27
N PHE A 7 -13.13 -34.03 -34.59
CA PHE A 7 -13.12 -35.45 -34.24
C PHE A 7 -13.04 -36.33 -35.49
N THR A 8 -12.23 -37.39 -35.39
CA THR A 8 -12.12 -38.45 -36.39
C THR A 8 -12.73 -39.76 -35.89
N ASN A 9 -13.02 -40.69 -36.81
CA ASN A 9 -13.69 -41.95 -36.44
C ASN A 9 -12.85 -42.76 -35.45
N GLY A 10 -13.40 -43.05 -34.27
CA GLY A 10 -12.72 -43.78 -33.19
C GLY A 10 -12.06 -42.90 -32.12
N GLU A 11 -12.05 -41.58 -32.29
CA GLU A 11 -11.58 -40.64 -31.26
C GLU A 11 -12.67 -40.39 -30.22
N SER A 12 -12.39 -40.69 -28.95
CA SER A 12 -13.37 -40.56 -27.85
C SER A 12 -13.30 -39.23 -27.11
N SER A 13 -12.18 -38.51 -27.21
CA SER A 13 -12.00 -37.21 -26.56
C SER A 13 -10.82 -36.45 -27.13
N TYR A 14 -10.80 -35.13 -26.92
CA TYR A 14 -9.69 -34.25 -27.27
C TYR A 14 -9.46 -33.21 -26.17
N THR A 15 -8.21 -32.94 -25.82
CA THR A 15 -7.85 -31.91 -24.83
C THR A 15 -7.19 -30.73 -25.52
N PHE A 16 -7.80 -29.56 -25.40
CA PHE A 16 -7.23 -28.31 -25.90
C PHE A 16 -5.97 -27.92 -25.13
N GLY A 17 -5.05 -27.24 -25.80
CA GLY A 17 -3.87 -26.69 -25.17
C GLY A 17 -4.19 -25.60 -24.15
N THR A 18 -3.18 -25.18 -23.41
CA THR A 18 -3.24 -24.00 -22.55
C THR A 18 -2.59 -22.80 -23.24
N ILE A 19 -3.04 -21.61 -22.87
CA ILE A 19 -2.44 -20.34 -23.26
C ILE A 19 -1.96 -19.60 -22.01
N ASN A 20 -0.91 -18.80 -22.17
CA ASN A 20 -0.51 -17.85 -21.15
C ASN A 20 -1.51 -16.71 -21.12
N VAL A 21 -1.96 -16.36 -19.92
CA VAL A 21 -2.84 -15.23 -19.70
C VAL A 21 -2.04 -13.92 -19.88
N PRO A 22 -2.52 -12.95 -20.67
CA PRO A 22 -1.79 -11.71 -20.88
C PRO A 22 -1.80 -10.84 -19.61
N VAL A 23 -0.70 -10.11 -19.40
CA VAL A 23 -0.66 -9.01 -18.42
C VAL A 23 -1.49 -7.86 -18.97
N ILE A 24 -2.37 -7.31 -18.13
CA ILE A 24 -3.18 -6.13 -18.45
C ILE A 24 -2.85 -5.05 -17.42
N ASP A 25 -2.36 -3.91 -17.89
CA ASP A 25 -1.98 -2.79 -17.02
C ASP A 25 -3.15 -2.36 -16.11
N GLY A 26 -2.87 -2.30 -14.80
CA GLY A 26 -3.85 -1.94 -13.77
C GLY A 26 -4.73 -3.09 -13.29
N TYR A 27 -4.52 -4.32 -13.76
CA TYR A 27 -5.30 -5.50 -13.38
C TYR A 27 -4.43 -6.73 -13.11
N VAL A 28 -4.88 -7.60 -12.21
CA VAL A 28 -4.31 -8.93 -11.98
C VAL A 28 -5.32 -10.01 -12.31
N ALA A 29 -4.88 -11.05 -13.02
CA ALA A 29 -5.67 -12.23 -13.31
C ALA A 29 -5.70 -13.20 -12.12
N GLU A 30 -6.75 -14.01 -12.02
CA GLU A 30 -6.80 -15.10 -11.04
C GLU A 30 -5.86 -16.27 -11.36
N VAL A 31 -5.51 -16.45 -12.64
CA VAL A 31 -4.70 -17.56 -13.13
C VAL A 31 -3.64 -17.11 -14.13
N LYS A 32 -2.48 -17.77 -14.11
CA LYS A 32 -1.37 -17.51 -15.04
C LYS A 32 -1.57 -18.16 -16.41
N THR A 33 -2.28 -19.27 -16.44
CA THR A 33 -2.58 -20.04 -17.65
C THR A 33 -4.06 -20.41 -17.68
N ALA A 34 -4.62 -20.47 -18.88
CA ALA A 34 -6.02 -20.81 -19.14
C ALA A 34 -6.12 -21.84 -20.27
N GLY A 35 -7.17 -22.66 -20.29
CA GLY A 35 -7.36 -23.72 -21.29
C GLY A 35 -7.31 -25.11 -20.66
N GLY A 36 -6.77 -26.10 -21.40
CA GLY A 36 -6.61 -27.47 -20.88
C GLY A 36 -7.93 -28.24 -20.72
N LYS A 37 -9.00 -27.80 -21.39
CA LYS A 37 -10.30 -28.46 -21.30
C LYS A 37 -10.37 -29.63 -22.26
N THR A 38 -10.97 -30.73 -21.79
CA THR A 38 -11.24 -31.92 -22.60
C THR A 38 -12.69 -31.90 -23.06
N VAL A 39 -12.89 -32.19 -24.35
CA VAL A 39 -14.19 -32.30 -25.02
C VAL A 39 -14.37 -33.71 -25.59
N THR A 40 -15.61 -34.10 -25.84
CA THR A 40 -15.96 -35.38 -26.49
C THR A 40 -16.86 -35.12 -27.70
N PRO A 41 -17.08 -36.10 -28.60
CA PRO A 41 -18.03 -35.93 -29.70
C PRO A 41 -19.44 -35.51 -29.25
N GLU A 42 -19.88 -35.96 -28.07
CA GLU A 42 -21.20 -35.65 -27.49
C GLU A 42 -21.24 -34.28 -26.79
N ASN A 43 -20.09 -33.77 -26.34
CA ASN A 43 -19.94 -32.44 -25.76
C ASN A 43 -18.69 -31.75 -26.36
N PRO A 44 -18.79 -31.22 -27.59
CA PRO A 44 -17.64 -30.78 -28.39
C PRO A 44 -17.13 -29.39 -28.00
N ASP A 45 -17.89 -28.63 -27.22
CA ASP A 45 -17.60 -27.25 -26.89
C ASP A 45 -16.99 -27.10 -25.49
N ALA A 46 -16.00 -26.22 -25.38
CA ALA A 46 -15.43 -25.80 -24.10
C ALA A 46 -15.20 -24.29 -24.09
N ASN A 47 -15.75 -23.61 -23.07
CA ASN A 47 -15.48 -22.21 -22.81
C ASN A 47 -14.57 -22.06 -21.59
N VAL A 48 -13.63 -21.11 -21.66
CA VAL A 48 -12.77 -20.72 -20.55
C VAL A 48 -12.83 -19.20 -20.40
N THR A 49 -13.16 -18.76 -19.19
CA THR A 49 -13.19 -17.35 -18.81
C THR A 49 -12.03 -17.08 -17.87
N VAL A 50 -11.27 -16.03 -18.14
CA VAL A 50 -10.25 -15.52 -17.23
C VAL A 50 -10.81 -14.29 -16.54
N VAL A 51 -10.76 -14.30 -15.21
CA VAL A 51 -11.22 -13.18 -14.39
C VAL A 51 -10.02 -12.30 -14.05
N TYR A 52 -10.22 -10.99 -14.19
CA TYR A 52 -9.25 -9.96 -13.82
C TYR A 52 -9.84 -9.06 -12.74
N HIS A 53 -9.01 -8.72 -11.75
CA HIS A 53 -9.34 -7.81 -10.67
C HIS A 53 -8.49 -6.56 -10.80
N LYS A 54 -9.09 -5.40 -10.52
CA LYS A 54 -8.36 -4.13 -10.51
C LYS A 54 -7.28 -4.18 -9.42
N ILE A 55 -6.09 -3.72 -9.75
CA ILE A 55 -4.99 -3.63 -8.79
C ILE A 55 -5.34 -2.66 -7.66
N GLY A 56 -5.01 -3.06 -6.43
CA GLY A 56 -5.12 -2.24 -5.24
C GLY A 56 -4.10 -1.11 -5.20
N LYS A 57 -4.26 -0.23 -4.23
CA LYS A 57 -3.33 0.90 -4.00
C LYS A 57 -2.81 0.93 -2.57
N ILE A 58 -1.72 1.65 -2.38
CA ILE A 58 -1.24 2.02 -1.05
C ILE A 58 -2.13 3.14 -0.51
N VAL A 59 -2.66 2.99 0.70
CA VAL A 59 -3.52 3.97 1.36
C VAL A 59 -2.84 4.44 2.65
N PRO A 60 -2.26 5.66 2.68
CA PRO A 60 -1.76 6.24 3.92
C PRO A 60 -2.89 6.47 4.92
N VAL A 61 -2.74 5.91 6.12
CA VAL A 61 -3.70 6.05 7.22
C VAL A 61 -3.02 6.57 8.49
N ASP A 62 -3.80 7.21 9.36
CA ASP A 62 -3.38 7.55 10.71
C ASP A 62 -3.30 6.29 11.62
N PRO A 63 -2.79 6.40 12.86
CA PRO A 63 -2.73 5.27 13.80
C PRO A 63 -4.10 4.69 14.19
N SER A 64 -5.19 5.40 13.92
CA SER A 64 -6.57 4.93 14.14
C SER A 64 -7.15 4.24 12.90
N GLY A 65 -6.42 4.20 11.77
CA GLY A 65 -6.82 3.58 10.52
C GLY A 65 -7.60 4.49 9.57
N ASN A 66 -7.71 5.80 9.86
CA ASN A 66 -8.40 6.72 8.96
C ASN A 66 -7.46 7.19 7.84
N PRO A 67 -7.92 7.25 6.57
CA PRO A 67 -7.11 7.79 5.47
C PRO A 67 -6.66 9.22 5.73
N ILE A 68 -5.37 9.51 5.49
CA ILE A 68 -4.83 10.86 5.64
C ILE A 68 -5.28 11.72 4.44
N PRO A 69 -6.02 12.83 4.67
CA PRO A 69 -6.51 13.66 3.58
C PRO A 69 -5.38 14.27 2.75
N GLY A 70 -5.51 14.22 1.42
CA GLY A 70 -4.54 14.80 0.48
C GLY A 70 -3.24 14.00 0.32
N ALA A 71 -3.10 12.86 1.00
CA ALA A 71 -1.99 11.95 0.77
C ALA A 71 -2.17 11.21 -0.57
N ASP A 72 -1.09 11.07 -1.34
CA ASP A 72 -1.08 10.29 -2.57
C ASP A 72 -1.42 8.82 -2.28
N GLN A 73 -2.13 8.18 -3.21
CA GLN A 73 -2.53 6.77 -3.13
C GLN A 73 -2.07 6.03 -4.39
N PRO A 74 -0.77 5.74 -4.53
CA PRO A 74 -0.23 5.09 -5.72
C PRO A 74 -0.79 3.67 -5.85
N GLN A 75 -1.22 3.30 -7.06
CA GLN A 75 -1.53 1.91 -7.40
C GLN A 75 -0.24 1.10 -7.47
N TYR A 76 -0.33 -0.18 -7.14
CA TYR A 76 0.77 -1.10 -7.40
C TYR A 76 1.02 -1.24 -8.91
N LYS A 77 2.26 -1.57 -9.25
CA LYS A 77 2.68 -1.83 -10.62
C LYS A 77 2.59 -3.31 -10.91
N ASN A 78 1.98 -3.69 -12.04
CA ASN A 78 1.98 -5.07 -12.51
C ASN A 78 3.38 -5.70 -12.51
N ASP A 79 3.45 -7.02 -12.26
CA ASP A 79 4.61 -7.80 -12.69
C ASP A 79 4.53 -7.96 -14.22
N PRO A 80 5.56 -7.56 -14.99
CA PRO A 80 5.50 -7.61 -16.45
C PRO A 80 5.51 -9.03 -17.03
N THR A 81 5.77 -10.04 -16.21
CA THR A 81 5.91 -11.45 -16.62
C THR A 81 4.92 -12.39 -15.93
N ASP A 82 4.19 -11.92 -14.92
CA ASP A 82 3.20 -12.70 -14.19
C ASP A 82 1.88 -11.93 -14.06
N PRO A 83 0.83 -12.31 -14.80
CA PRO A 83 -0.45 -11.60 -14.78
C PRO A 83 -1.16 -11.70 -13.43
N THR A 84 -0.71 -12.56 -12.51
CA THR A 84 -1.33 -12.74 -11.18
C THR A 84 -0.63 -11.92 -10.09
N LYS A 85 0.42 -11.16 -10.43
CA LYS A 85 1.31 -10.50 -9.47
C LYS A 85 1.51 -9.02 -9.79
N VAL A 86 2.00 -8.33 -8.76
CA VAL A 86 2.50 -6.96 -8.82
C VAL A 86 3.95 -6.95 -8.37
N THR A 87 4.66 -5.86 -8.69
CA THR A 87 6.04 -5.64 -8.28
C THR A 87 6.13 -5.57 -6.74
N PRO A 88 7.03 -6.33 -6.10
CA PRO A 88 7.18 -6.27 -4.65
C PRO A 88 7.98 -5.04 -4.20
N ASN A 89 7.92 -4.75 -2.89
CA ASN A 89 8.70 -3.72 -2.21
C ASN A 89 8.54 -2.32 -2.81
N GLU A 90 7.33 -1.96 -3.19
CA GLU A 90 7.05 -0.62 -3.69
C GLU A 90 7.21 0.41 -2.59
N PRO A 91 7.81 1.58 -2.88
CA PRO A 91 7.97 2.64 -1.90
C PRO A 91 6.62 3.22 -1.49
N VAL A 92 6.49 3.55 -0.21
CA VAL A 92 5.31 4.26 0.29
C VAL A 92 5.38 5.75 -0.10
N PRO A 93 4.24 6.44 -0.30
CA PRO A 93 4.24 7.86 -0.67
C PRO A 93 4.80 8.74 0.46
N ASN A 94 5.40 9.86 0.09
CA ASN A 94 5.80 10.87 1.07
C ASN A 94 4.58 11.68 1.52
N VAL A 95 4.34 11.77 2.83
CA VAL A 95 3.22 12.52 3.40
C VAL A 95 3.77 13.65 4.28
N PRO A 96 3.63 14.94 3.88
CA PRO A 96 4.19 16.07 4.62
C PRO A 96 3.75 16.10 6.08
N GLY A 97 4.71 16.21 7.00
CA GLY A 97 4.44 16.24 8.44
C GLY A 97 4.20 14.88 9.08
N TYR A 98 4.41 13.77 8.36
CA TYR A 98 4.26 12.42 8.87
C TYR A 98 5.49 11.55 8.58
N THR A 99 5.66 10.50 9.37
CA THR A 99 6.66 9.43 9.17
C THR A 99 5.94 8.09 9.03
N PRO A 100 6.16 7.32 7.94
CA PRO A 100 5.54 6.01 7.77
C PRO A 100 6.11 4.98 8.75
N SER A 101 5.30 3.98 9.12
CA SER A 101 5.77 2.84 9.92
C SER A 101 6.67 1.88 9.13
N GLN A 102 6.58 1.91 7.79
CA GLN A 102 7.33 1.07 6.87
C GLN A 102 7.64 1.87 5.60
N ASN A 103 8.86 1.73 5.06
CA ASN A 103 9.27 2.49 3.86
C ASN A 103 8.87 1.83 2.54
N THR A 104 8.61 0.52 2.55
CA THR A 104 8.19 -0.24 1.37
C THR A 104 7.08 -1.23 1.73
N ILE A 105 6.28 -1.59 0.73
CA ILE A 105 5.18 -2.55 0.87
C ILE A 105 5.24 -3.60 -0.24
N THR A 106 5.01 -4.85 0.15
CA THR A 106 4.64 -5.92 -0.78
C THR A 106 3.21 -6.34 -0.40
N PRO A 107 2.21 -6.14 -1.28
CA PRO A 107 0.84 -6.52 -0.96
C PRO A 107 0.70 -8.04 -0.85
N VAL A 108 -0.04 -8.48 0.16
CA VAL A 108 -0.42 -9.91 0.31
C VAL A 108 -1.43 -10.29 -0.77
N ASP A 109 -2.37 -9.39 -1.04
CA ASP A 109 -3.35 -9.52 -2.12
C ASP A 109 -3.22 -8.32 -3.08
N PRO A 110 -2.76 -8.53 -4.33
CA PRO A 110 -2.57 -7.45 -5.30
C PRO A 110 -3.86 -6.75 -5.72
N ALA A 111 -5.03 -7.36 -5.49
CA ALA A 111 -6.34 -6.78 -5.81
C ALA A 111 -6.94 -5.98 -4.64
N LYS A 112 -6.21 -5.83 -3.52
CA LYS A 112 -6.68 -5.14 -2.32
C LYS A 112 -5.83 -3.93 -2.00
N ASP A 113 -6.52 -2.86 -1.60
CA ASP A 113 -5.87 -1.69 -1.04
C ASP A 113 -5.14 -2.08 0.26
N THR A 114 -3.93 -1.55 0.44
CA THR A 114 -3.12 -1.82 1.63
C THR A 114 -2.99 -0.55 2.46
N PRO A 115 -3.53 -0.54 3.69
CA PRO A 115 -3.34 0.58 4.60
C PRO A 115 -1.89 0.58 5.12
N VAL A 116 -1.26 1.75 5.09
CA VAL A 116 0.06 1.97 5.69
C VAL A 116 -0.07 3.03 6.76
N VAL A 117 0.36 2.73 7.98
CA VAL A 117 0.26 3.66 9.11
C VAL A 117 1.34 4.72 9.02
N TYR A 118 0.94 5.97 9.21
CA TYR A 118 1.81 7.14 9.29
C TYR A 118 1.60 7.84 10.64
N ASN A 119 2.70 8.14 11.33
CA ASN A 119 2.70 8.87 12.60
C ASN A 119 2.97 10.35 12.33
N GLN A 120 2.20 11.25 12.94
CA GLN A 120 2.47 12.68 12.85
C GLN A 120 3.83 13.02 13.47
N ASN A 121 4.59 13.84 12.76
CA ASN A 121 5.83 14.40 13.28
C ASN A 121 5.46 15.47 14.30
N VAL A 122 5.73 15.21 15.58
CA VAL A 122 5.56 16.23 16.61
C VAL A 122 6.60 17.33 16.38
N THR A 123 6.13 18.55 16.10
CA THR A 123 7.00 19.72 16.25
C THR A 123 7.07 19.99 17.75
N PRO A 124 8.26 20.06 18.38
CA PRO A 124 8.33 20.45 19.77
C PRO A 124 7.70 21.84 19.90
N THR A 125 6.65 21.95 20.72
CA THR A 125 6.12 23.25 21.12
C THR A 125 7.29 24.03 21.75
N PRO A 126 7.59 25.27 21.33
CA PRO A 126 8.56 26.06 22.05
C PRO A 126 8.10 26.16 23.50
N THR A 127 8.91 25.65 24.43
CA THR A 127 8.71 25.88 25.85
C THR A 127 8.59 27.38 26.04
N PRO A 128 7.54 27.91 26.72
CA PRO A 128 7.49 29.34 27.00
C PRO A 128 8.75 29.71 27.78
N GLU A 129 9.54 30.63 27.23
CA GLU A 129 10.70 31.19 27.89
C GLU A 129 10.21 31.79 29.23
N PRO A 130 10.88 31.50 30.37
CA PRO A 130 10.46 32.06 31.64
C PRO A 130 10.56 33.59 31.56
N THR A 131 9.42 34.26 31.72
CA THR A 131 9.38 35.73 31.84
C THR A 131 10.33 36.15 32.96
N PRO A 132 11.30 37.07 32.73
CA PRO A 132 12.20 37.51 33.79
C PRO A 132 11.37 38.17 34.91
N VAL A 133 11.34 37.53 36.08
CA VAL A 133 10.75 38.11 37.29
C VAL A 133 11.70 39.15 37.84
N THR A 134 11.27 40.42 37.86
CA THR A 134 12.01 41.48 38.53
C THR A 134 11.76 41.37 40.03
N VAL A 135 12.79 40.98 40.79
CA VAL A 135 12.72 40.98 42.25
C VAL A 135 13.07 42.39 42.75
N THR A 136 12.06 43.16 43.18
CA THR A 136 12.29 44.45 43.85
C THR A 136 12.58 44.21 45.34
N GLY A 137 13.86 44.17 45.71
CA GLY A 137 14.28 44.15 47.11
C GLY A 137 14.37 45.57 47.68
N LYS A 138 13.78 45.81 48.86
CA LYS A 138 13.98 47.04 49.64
C LYS A 138 14.97 46.72 50.76
N GLN A 139 16.17 47.29 50.70
CA GLN A 139 17.19 47.12 51.74
C GLN A 139 17.20 48.34 52.65
N THR A 140 17.00 48.13 53.96
CA THR A 140 17.15 49.18 54.97
C THR A 140 18.52 49.04 55.60
N ILE A 141 19.38 50.03 55.40
CA ILE A 141 20.69 50.13 56.06
C ILE A 141 20.50 50.99 57.31
N THR A 142 20.69 50.40 58.50
CA THR A 142 20.78 51.14 59.76
C THR A 142 22.25 51.42 60.08
N PHE A 143 22.59 52.69 60.22
CA PHE A 143 23.87 53.12 60.75
C PHE A 143 23.77 53.23 62.28
N VAL A 144 24.67 52.56 62.99
CA VAL A 144 24.89 52.79 64.42
C VAL A 144 26.00 53.82 64.55
N ASP A 145 25.72 54.93 65.24
CA ASP A 145 26.73 55.92 65.57
C ASP A 145 27.62 55.33 66.68
N GLY A 146 28.91 55.17 66.36
CA GLY A 146 29.89 54.64 67.29
C GLY A 146 30.35 55.75 68.21
N ASP A 147 29.69 55.90 69.35
CA ASP A 147 30.21 56.71 70.45
C ASP A 147 31.47 56.01 71.01
N ASN A 148 32.64 56.56 70.70
CA ASN A 148 33.94 56.09 71.18
C ASN A 148 34.11 56.57 72.64
N GLY A 149 33.97 55.63 73.58
CA GLY A 149 34.42 55.78 74.97
C GLY A 149 35.80 55.19 75.19
#